data_AF-A0A226HKN1-F1
#
_entry.id   AF-A0A226HKN1-F1
#
_cell.length_a   1.000
_cell.length_b   1.000
_cell.length_c   1.000
_cell.angle_alpha   90.00
_cell.angle_beta   90.00
_cell.angle_gamma   90.00
#
_symmetry.space_group_name_H-M   'P 1'
#
loop_
_entity.id
_entity.type
_entity.pdbx_description
1 polymer ?
#
loop_
_entity_poly.entity_id
_entity_poly.type
_entity_poly.pdbx_seq_one_letter_code
_entity_poly.pdbx_strand_id
1 'polypeptide(L)'
;MNIEQVILLNKYGQNVVDIEDLILLFDSLNLDDQKEYLNNLLFFILQSRVQDEDIEPAIENSKLRRTFTPCVIIKKGVKTHNLKRLIDLPDNELKKSLILLLNLFKIAYRKRFETEKGDRYKWWYWDLSKEENVEKILK
;
A
#
# COMPACT_ATOMS: atom_id res chain seq x y z
N MET A 1 -8.98 0.72 8.46
CA MET A 1 -7.62 0.42 8.97
C MET A 1 -7.44 1.08 10.33
N ASN A 2 -6.99 0.35 11.35
CA ASN A 2 -6.62 0.93 12.64
C ASN A 2 -5.20 1.52 12.61
N ILE A 3 -4.77 2.19 13.69
CA ILE A 3 -3.47 2.88 13.73
C ILE A 3 -2.30 1.91 13.57
N GLU A 4 -2.39 0.71 14.14
CA GLU A 4 -1.36 -0.33 14.07
C GLU A 4 -1.17 -0.81 12.62
N GLN A 5 -2.25 -1.02 11.88
CA GLN A 5 -2.22 -1.37 10.46
C GLN A 5 -1.62 -0.25 9.61
N VAL A 6 -1.92 1.01 9.94
CA VAL A 6 -1.33 2.17 9.24
C VAL A 6 0.17 2.28 9.55
N ILE A 7 0.60 2.04 10.80
CA ILE A 7 2.02 1.98 11.17
C ILE A 7 2.71 0.87 10.37
N LEU A 8 2.12 -0.34 10.30
CA LEU A 8 2.69 -1.46 9.54
C LEU A 8 2.83 -1.12 8.04
N LEU A 9 1.81 -0.49 7.44
CA LEU A 9 1.86 -0.04 6.05
C LEU A 9 3.01 0.95 5.80
N ASN A 10 3.19 1.93 6.69
CA ASN A 10 4.27 2.90 6.56
C ASN A 10 5.65 2.28 6.82
N LYS A 11 5.76 1.34 7.78
CA LYS A 11 6.97 0.52 7.98
C LYS A 11 7.35 -0.21 6.68
N TYR A 12 6.39 -0.79 5.98
CA TYR A 12 6.64 -1.44 4.68
C TYR A 12 7.11 -0.44 3.62
N GLY A 13 6.49 0.74 3.56
CA GLY A 13 6.92 1.85 2.70
C GLY A 13 8.37 2.27 2.96
N GLN A 14 8.82 2.20 4.22
CA GLN A 14 10.18 2.52 4.66
C GLN A 14 11.18 1.34 4.54
N ASN A 15 10.73 0.14 4.14
CA ASN A 15 11.52 -1.11 4.16
C ASN A 15 11.92 -1.56 5.58
N VAL A 16 11.12 -1.24 6.60
CA VAL A 16 11.31 -1.72 7.97
C VAL A 16 10.70 -3.12 8.17
N VAL A 17 9.67 -3.45 7.38
CA VAL A 17 9.02 -4.76 7.35
C VAL A 17 8.85 -5.23 5.91
N ASP A 18 8.66 -6.54 5.73
CA ASP A 18 8.52 -7.15 4.42
C ASP A 18 7.05 -7.18 3.97
N ILE A 19 6.81 -7.52 2.70
CA ILE A 19 5.45 -7.56 2.16
C ILE A 19 4.63 -8.70 2.79
N GLU A 20 5.32 -9.76 3.22
CA GLU A 20 4.77 -10.95 3.87
C GLU A 20 4.00 -10.59 5.14
N ASP A 21 4.47 -9.62 5.94
CA ASP A 21 3.78 -9.17 7.15
C ASP A 21 2.40 -8.57 6.83
N LEU A 22 2.30 -7.83 5.72
CA LEU A 22 1.06 -7.21 5.28
C LEU A 22 0.13 -8.23 4.61
N ILE A 23 0.69 -9.23 3.95
CA ILE A 23 -0.06 -10.37 3.40
C ILE A 23 -0.65 -11.21 4.53
N LEU A 24 0.12 -11.53 5.57
CA LEU A 24 -0.34 -12.29 6.73
C LEU A 24 -1.46 -11.55 7.46
N LEU A 25 -1.31 -10.24 7.68
CA LEU A 25 -2.36 -9.39 8.20
C LEU A 25 -3.63 -9.49 7.34
N PHE A 26 -3.49 -9.31 6.02
CA PHE A 26 -4.64 -9.34 5.10
C PHE A 26 -5.35 -10.69 5.04
N ASP A 27 -4.60 -11.79 5.05
CA ASP A 27 -5.15 -13.16 5.04
C ASP A 27 -5.89 -13.49 6.36
N SER A 28 -5.60 -12.78 7.45
CA SER A 28 -6.30 -12.94 8.74
C SER A 28 -7.66 -12.23 8.80
N LEU A 29 -7.94 -11.32 7.85
CA LEU A 29 -9.19 -10.56 7.77
C LEU A 29 -10.30 -11.37 7.10
N ASN A 30 -11.56 -11.11 7.49
CA ASN A 30 -12.70 -11.59 6.71
C ASN A 30 -12.83 -10.80 5.39
N LEU A 31 -13.70 -11.26 4.49
CA LEU A 31 -13.84 -10.67 3.14
C LEU A 31 -14.25 -9.18 3.15
N ASP A 32 -15.13 -8.79 4.08
CA ASP A 32 -15.59 -7.40 4.17
C ASP A 32 -14.44 -6.50 4.66
N ASP A 33 -13.70 -6.95 5.67
CA ASP A 33 -12.53 -6.27 6.21
C ASP A 33 -11.39 -6.22 5.17
N GLN A 34 -11.22 -7.24 4.34
CA GLN A 34 -10.26 -7.22 3.21
C GLN A 34 -10.61 -6.13 2.20
N LYS A 35 -11.88 -6.00 1.83
CA LYS A 35 -12.35 -4.94 0.92
C LYS A 35 -12.20 -3.57 1.55
N GLU A 36 -12.47 -3.43 2.85
CA GLU A 36 -12.23 -2.18 3.57
C GLU A 36 -10.73 -1.85 3.62
N TYR A 37 -9.87 -2.85 3.87
CA TYR A 37 -8.42 -2.69 3.88
C TYR A 37 -7.89 -2.19 2.53
N LEU A 38 -8.34 -2.77 1.41
CA LEU A 38 -7.97 -2.32 0.07
C LEU A 38 -8.45 -0.90 -0.24
N ASN A 39 -9.67 -0.54 0.22
CA ASN A 39 -10.19 0.83 0.09
C ASN A 39 -9.34 1.83 0.88
N ASN A 40 -8.94 1.49 2.10
CA ASN A 40 -8.05 2.32 2.90
C ASN A 40 -6.66 2.44 2.26
N LEU A 41 -6.09 1.33 1.77
CA LEU A 41 -4.82 1.33 1.04
C LEU A 41 -4.86 2.25 -0.19
N LEU A 42 -5.98 2.23 -0.93
CA LEU A 42 -6.18 3.14 -2.07
C LEU A 42 -6.11 4.62 -1.64
N PHE A 43 -6.70 4.98 -0.50
CA PHE A 43 -6.58 6.34 0.03
C PHE A 43 -5.10 6.71 0.25
N PHE A 44 -4.31 5.84 0.86
CA PHE A 44 -2.87 6.08 1.07
C PHE A 44 -2.08 6.18 -0.23
N ILE A 45 -2.39 5.37 -1.25
CA ILE A 45 -1.78 5.46 -2.59
C ILE A 45 -2.04 6.84 -3.22
N LEU A 46 -3.27 7.33 -3.15
CA LEU A 46 -3.64 8.64 -3.68
C LEU A 46 -2.97 9.78 -2.91
N GLN A 47 -2.91 9.69 -1.57
CA GLN A 47 -2.18 10.64 -0.74
C GLN A 47 -0.68 10.65 -1.08
N SER A 48 -0.10 9.50 -1.44
CA SER A 48 1.30 9.40 -1.88
C SER A 48 1.58 10.01 -3.26
N ARG A 49 0.57 10.59 -3.94
CA ARG A 49 0.68 11.23 -5.27
C ARG A 49 1.22 10.26 -6.33
N VAL A 50 0.64 9.07 -6.39
CA VAL A 50 0.93 8.09 -7.43
C VAL A 50 0.72 8.66 -8.84
N GLN A 51 1.56 8.23 -9.79
CA GLN A 51 1.50 8.63 -11.20
C GLN A 51 1.46 7.41 -12.12
N ASP A 52 1.07 7.59 -13.38
CA ASP A 52 0.96 6.49 -14.34
C ASP A 52 2.32 5.80 -14.60
N GLU A 53 3.43 6.54 -14.49
CA GLU A 53 4.78 6.01 -14.63
C GLU A 53 5.15 5.01 -13.50
N ASP A 54 4.43 5.03 -12.38
CA ASP A 54 4.65 4.09 -11.26
C ASP A 54 4.08 2.69 -11.55
N ILE A 55 3.23 2.55 -12.57
CA ILE A 55 2.48 1.30 -12.84
C ILE A 55 3.40 0.15 -13.26
N GLU A 56 4.23 0.34 -14.28
CA GLU A 56 5.08 -0.75 -14.79
C GLU A 56 6.09 -1.23 -13.72
N PRO A 57 6.78 -0.35 -12.99
CA PRO A 57 7.63 -0.76 -11.87
C PRO A 57 6.84 -1.48 -10.77
N ALA A 58 5.60 -1.07 -10.47
CA ALA A 58 4.77 -1.76 -9.48
C ALA A 58 4.44 -3.20 -9.92
N ILE A 59 4.09 -3.40 -11.20
CA ILE A 59 3.84 -4.73 -11.77
C ILE A 59 5.12 -5.58 -11.71
N GLU A 60 6.27 -5.03 -12.10
CA GLU A 60 7.55 -5.76 -12.09
C GLU A 60 8.00 -6.15 -10.67
N ASN A 61 7.82 -5.26 -9.69
CA ASN A 61 8.18 -5.51 -8.30
C ASN A 61 7.21 -6.50 -7.63
N SER A 62 5.94 -6.51 -8.04
CA SER A 62 4.93 -7.43 -7.51
C SER A 62 5.21 -8.91 -7.80
N LYS A 63 6.06 -9.20 -8.80
CA LYS A 63 6.31 -10.56 -9.33
C LYS A 63 5.05 -11.31 -9.79
N LEU A 64 3.93 -10.59 -9.94
CA LEU A 64 2.70 -11.14 -10.51
C LEU A 64 2.87 -11.35 -12.02
N ARG A 65 2.17 -12.33 -12.56
CA ARG A 65 2.08 -12.50 -14.00
C ARG A 65 1.35 -11.28 -14.57
N ARG A 66 1.94 -10.64 -15.58
CA ARG A 66 1.36 -9.46 -16.27
C ARG A 66 -0.06 -9.71 -16.82
N THR A 67 -0.42 -10.97 -17.05
CA THR A 67 -1.73 -11.42 -17.54
C THR A 67 -2.79 -11.53 -16.45
N PHE A 68 -2.44 -11.43 -15.17
CA PHE A 68 -3.43 -11.41 -14.10
C PHE A 68 -4.30 -10.16 -14.21
N THR A 69 -5.60 -10.34 -13.95
CA THR A 69 -6.63 -9.31 -14.05
C THR A 69 -6.25 -7.98 -13.40
N PRO A 70 -5.72 -7.92 -12.16
CA PRO A 70 -5.33 -6.65 -11.56
C PRO A 70 -4.20 -5.93 -12.34
N CYS A 71 -3.21 -6.68 -12.85
CA CYS A 71 -2.12 -6.12 -13.66
C CYS A 71 -2.63 -5.58 -15.01
N VAL A 72 -3.68 -6.17 -15.59
CA VAL A 72 -4.30 -5.67 -16.83
C VAL A 72 -5.15 -4.42 -16.56
N ILE A 73 -5.91 -4.41 -15.46
CA ILE A 73 -6.75 -3.26 -15.10
C ILE A 73 -5.92 -2.02 -14.80
N ILE A 74 -4.86 -2.16 -14.01
CA ILE A 74 -4.09 -1.02 -13.51
C ILE A 74 -3.39 -0.25 -14.63
N LYS A 75 -3.04 -0.92 -15.74
CA LYS A 75 -2.46 -0.30 -16.95
C LYS A 75 -3.35 0.77 -17.60
N LYS A 76 -4.63 0.86 -17.21
CA LYS A 76 -5.54 1.93 -17.65
C LYS A 76 -5.27 3.28 -16.97
N GLY A 77 -4.35 3.32 -16.01
CA GLY A 77 -3.93 4.53 -15.30
C GLY A 77 -4.38 4.55 -13.85
N VAL A 78 -3.74 5.41 -13.05
CA VAL A 78 -3.89 5.49 -11.58
C VAL A 78 -5.06 6.37 -11.12
N LYS A 79 -5.94 6.77 -12.04
CA LYS A 79 -7.17 7.49 -11.70
C LYS A 79 -8.00 6.67 -10.70
N THR A 80 -8.59 7.34 -9.70
CA THR A 80 -9.32 6.69 -8.60
C THR A 80 -10.35 5.66 -9.07
N HIS A 81 -11.10 5.94 -10.14
CA HIS A 81 -12.09 5.01 -10.66
C HIS A 81 -11.47 3.71 -11.22
N ASN A 82 -10.27 3.77 -11.80
CA ASN A 82 -9.56 2.58 -12.27
C ASN A 82 -9.06 1.75 -11.10
N LEU A 83 -8.50 2.41 -10.08
CA LEU A 83 -7.98 1.72 -8.91
C LEU A 83 -9.09 1.07 -8.08
N LYS A 84 -10.28 1.69 -7.98
CA LYS A 84 -11.44 1.08 -7.32
C LYS A 84 -11.86 -0.27 -7.95
N ARG A 85 -11.71 -0.42 -9.26
CA ARG A 85 -12.02 -1.67 -9.95
C ARG A 85 -11.17 -2.87 -9.49
N LEU A 86 -10.00 -2.62 -8.88
CA LEU A 86 -9.15 -3.67 -8.30
C LEU A 86 -9.76 -4.26 -7.02
N ILE A 87 -10.60 -3.46 -6.34
CA ILE A 87 -11.30 -3.81 -5.10
C ILE A 87 -12.61 -4.56 -5.43
N ASP A 88 -13.23 -4.22 -6.56
CA ASP A 88 -14.45 -4.87 -7.06
C ASP A 88 -14.18 -6.22 -7.76
N LEU A 89 -12.93 -6.68 -7.78
CA LEU A 89 -12.59 -7.98 -8.35
C LEU A 89 -13.15 -9.14 -7.50
N PRO A 90 -13.37 -10.32 -8.09
CA PRO A 90 -13.78 -11.50 -7.35
C PRO A 90 -12.79 -11.84 -6.22
N ASP A 91 -13.28 -12.47 -5.16
CA ASP A 91 -12.54 -12.67 -3.91
C ASP A 91 -11.18 -13.38 -4.12
N ASN A 92 -11.09 -14.29 -5.08
CA ASN A 92 -9.85 -15.00 -5.45
C ASN A 92 -8.76 -14.13 -6.12
N GLU A 93 -9.09 -12.88 -6.48
CA GLU A 93 -8.15 -11.89 -7.03
C GLU A 93 -7.72 -10.85 -5.99
N LEU A 94 -8.41 -10.71 -4.85
CA LEU A 94 -8.14 -9.64 -3.88
C LEU A 94 -6.72 -9.67 -3.33
N LYS A 95 -6.17 -10.85 -3.05
CA LYS A 95 -4.77 -10.99 -2.63
C LYS A 95 -3.78 -10.50 -3.70
N LYS A 96 -4.09 -10.71 -4.99
CA LYS A 96 -3.27 -10.21 -6.10
C LYS A 96 -3.39 -8.69 -6.22
N SER A 97 -4.60 -8.16 -6.05
CA SER A 97 -4.83 -6.71 -5.95
C SER A 97 -4.04 -6.08 -4.81
N LEU A 98 -4.05 -6.69 -3.62
CA LEU A 98 -3.25 -6.25 -2.46
C LEU A 98 -1.78 -6.14 -2.84
N ILE A 99 -1.17 -7.24 -3.31
CA ILE A 99 0.27 -7.29 -3.63
C ILE A 99 0.63 -6.20 -4.65
N LEU A 100 -0.19 -6.02 -5.69
CA LEU A 100 0.03 -4.99 -6.70
C LEU A 100 -0.09 -3.58 -6.11
N LEU A 101 -1.12 -3.31 -5.32
CA LEU A 101 -1.38 -2.01 -4.70
C LEU A 101 -0.32 -1.66 -3.65
N LEU A 102 0.20 -2.63 -2.88
CA LEU A 102 1.31 -2.42 -1.95
C LEU A 102 2.58 -2.00 -2.69
N ASN A 103 2.91 -2.65 -3.80
CA ASN A 103 4.07 -2.27 -4.61
C ASN A 103 3.91 -0.86 -5.20
N LEU A 104 2.71 -0.52 -5.69
CA LEU A 104 2.38 0.82 -6.17
C LEU A 104 2.48 1.88 -5.06
N PHE A 105 1.91 1.58 -3.89
CA PHE A 105 2.00 2.41 -2.70
C PHE A 105 3.46 2.70 -2.34
N LYS A 106 4.30 1.66 -2.25
CA LYS A 106 5.69 1.78 -1.84
C LYS A 106 6.50 2.68 -2.77
N ILE A 107 6.30 2.56 -4.09
CA ILE A 107 6.96 3.44 -5.07
C ILE A 107 6.56 4.90 -4.86
N ALA A 108 5.26 5.19 -4.80
CA ALA A 108 4.75 6.54 -4.62
C ALA A 108 5.17 7.13 -3.26
N TYR A 109 5.03 6.34 -2.19
CA TYR A 109 5.39 6.72 -0.83
C TYR A 109 6.87 7.08 -0.71
N ARG A 110 7.78 6.27 -1.25
CA ARG A 110 9.23 6.52 -1.14
C ARG A 110 9.66 7.83 -1.78
N LYS A 111 9.05 8.22 -2.91
CA LYS A 111 9.30 9.54 -3.54
C LYS A 111 9.06 10.70 -2.58
N ARG A 112 8.00 10.61 -1.76
CA ARG A 112 7.67 11.63 -0.75
C ARG A 112 8.50 11.47 0.53
N PHE A 113 8.71 10.24 0.99
CA PHE A 113 9.49 9.97 2.19
C PHE A 113 10.90 10.58 2.12
N GLU A 114 11.58 10.48 0.98
CA GLU A 114 12.93 11.05 0.85
C GLU A 114 12.98 12.57 0.98
N THR A 115 11.88 13.27 0.66
CA THR A 115 11.80 14.74 0.72
C THR A 115 11.17 15.25 2.01
N GLU A 116 10.36 14.43 2.70
CA GLU A 116 9.59 14.84 3.88
C GLU A 116 10.00 14.13 5.18
N LYS A 117 10.99 13.21 5.13
CA LYS A 117 11.48 12.52 6.33
C LYS A 117 11.93 13.49 7.41
N GLY A 118 11.53 13.21 8.65
CA GLY A 118 11.85 14.05 9.80
C GLY A 118 10.94 15.27 10.00
N ASP A 119 9.87 15.42 9.21
CA ASP A 119 8.83 16.42 9.47
C ASP A 119 8.13 16.14 10.81
N ARG A 120 8.23 17.09 11.74
CA ARG A 120 7.70 16.98 13.11
C ARG A 120 6.18 16.83 13.20
N TYR A 121 5.45 17.18 12.14
CA TYR A 121 3.97 17.11 12.11
C TYR A 121 3.45 15.92 11.30
N LYS A 122 4.33 15.22 10.58
CA LYS A 122 3.97 14.09 9.72
C LYS A 122 4.62 12.81 10.24
N TRP A 123 4.01 12.23 11.26
CA TRP A 123 4.53 11.03 11.90
C TRP A 123 4.76 9.88 10.92
N TRP A 124 3.96 9.78 9.86
CA TRP A 124 4.11 8.74 8.84
C TRP A 124 5.44 8.82 8.08
N TYR A 125 6.16 9.94 8.16
CA TYR A 125 7.53 10.10 7.66
C TYR A 125 8.60 10.16 8.76
N TRP A 126 8.25 9.81 10.00
CA TRP A 126 9.25 9.54 11.03
C TRP A 126 9.95 8.22 10.74
N ASP A 127 11.13 8.04 11.32
CA ASP A 127 11.86 6.77 11.25
C ASP A 127 11.14 5.73 12.11
N LEU A 128 10.37 4.85 11.46
CA LEU A 128 9.58 3.80 12.12
C LEU A 128 10.40 2.55 12.44
N SER A 129 11.71 2.54 12.15
CA SER A 129 12.62 1.52 12.70
C SER A 129 12.93 1.76 14.18
N LYS A 130 12.68 2.99 14.67
CA LYS A 130 12.87 3.37 16.06
C LYS A 130 11.59 3.16 16.87
N GLU A 131 11.64 2.26 17.84
CA GLU A 131 10.49 1.95 18.70
C GLU A 131 9.97 3.18 19.45
N GLU A 132 10.85 4.09 19.87
CA GLU A 132 10.48 5.37 20.51
C GLU A 132 9.53 6.23 19.67
N ASN A 133 9.59 6.15 18.33
CA ASN A 133 8.69 6.88 17.44
C ASN A 133 7.35 6.17 17.33
N VAL A 134 7.36 4.83 17.28
CA VAL A 134 6.15 4.00 17.27
C VAL A 134 5.34 4.20 18.55
N GLU A 135 6.00 4.18 19.71
CA GLU A 135 5.35 4.43 21.01
C GLU A 135 4.70 5.81 21.10
N LYS A 136 5.31 6.84 20.50
CA LYS A 136 4.73 8.21 20.49
C LYS A 136 3.45 8.30 19.67
N ILE A 137 3.27 7.44 18.67
CA ILE A 137 2.08 7.41 17.82
C ILE A 137 0.94 6.64 18.50
N LEU A 138 1.27 5.64 19.33
CA LEU A 138 0.30 4.79 20.04
C LEU A 138 -0.16 5.37 21.39
N LYS A 139 0.45 6.45 21.87
CA LYS A 139 0.08 7.17 23.09
C LYS A 139 -1.02 8.20 22.82
#